data_AF-A0AAN9VDR5-F1
#
_entry.id   AF-A0AAN9VDR5-F1
#
_cell.length_a   1.000
_cell.length_b   1.000
_cell.length_c   1.000
_cell.angle_alpha   90.00
_cell.angle_beta   90.00
_cell.angle_gamma   90.00
#
_symmetry.space_group_name_H-M   'P 1'
#
loop_
_entity.id
_entity.type
_entity.pdbx_description
1 polymer ?
#
loop_
_entity_poly.entity_id
_entity_poly.type
_entity_poly.pdbx_seq_one_letter_code
_entity_poly.pdbx_strand_id
1 'polypeptide(L)'
;MSYLDLFCNYIQCRERLNNKAVITSCSHAFCMHHGNQILSNELMCPACKTPLNKNKYDLTCADLNPSEDFRSMILAGLRPEIIIDIAHRAISFWSYQIHMENMYHIIQYQEWKKKHSELQQVHETWKNNHKIKINHLQQRVADLEKQLQYQAKISEELQQKLHEKNREHTTTLQKFTSLKHRQLSESAKFSMLQDQHPVGNTKNNIDIYSLEKNSEFFAVPSSLPGFHIGSVPRHKKLHCVRTTIIEPHSLFQDGDKTCKKKTSTKINRK
;
A
#
# COMPACT_ATOMS: atom_id res chain seq x y z
N MET A 1 -1.49 29.44 16.84
CA MET A 1 -1.16 29.07 18.23
C MET A 1 -0.57 30.30 18.89
N SER A 2 -1.15 30.77 20.00
CA SER A 2 -0.55 31.84 20.78
C SER A 2 0.73 31.30 21.42
N TYR A 3 1.86 31.98 21.22
CA TYR A 3 3.17 31.61 21.79
C TYR A 3 3.26 31.75 23.32
N LEU A 4 2.13 31.99 24.00
CA LEU A 4 2.02 32.32 25.42
C LEU A 4 1.04 31.39 26.15
N ASP A 5 0.73 30.24 25.56
CA ASP A 5 -0.14 29.25 26.19
C ASP A 5 0.64 28.42 27.20
N LEU A 6 0.03 28.17 28.36
CA LEU A 6 0.56 27.24 29.35
C LEU A 6 0.01 25.84 29.08
N PHE A 7 0.86 24.81 29.11
CA PHE A 7 0.46 23.42 28.87
C PHE A 7 0.78 22.54 30.07
N CYS A 8 0.00 21.48 30.26
CA CYS A 8 0.27 20.49 31.28
C CYS A 8 1.67 19.87 31.05
N ASN A 9 2.53 19.91 32.07
CA ASN A 9 3.87 19.32 32.03
C ASN A 9 3.86 17.79 32.24
N TYR A 10 2.70 17.16 32.36
CA TYR A 10 2.61 15.70 32.22
C TYR A 10 2.77 15.33 30.74
N ILE A 11 3.85 14.61 30.41
CA ILE A 11 4.35 14.46 29.03
C ILE A 11 3.34 13.84 28.06
N GLN A 12 2.43 13.00 28.55
CA GLN A 12 1.39 12.34 27.73
C GLN A 12 0.09 13.16 27.63
N CYS A 13 -0.10 14.17 28.47
CA CYS A 13 -1.35 14.95 28.53
C CYS A 13 -1.27 16.18 27.64
N ARG A 14 -0.29 17.06 27.91
CA ARG A 14 -0.04 18.30 27.15
C ARG A 14 -1.29 19.16 26.89
N GLU A 15 -2.30 19.04 27.75
CA GLU A 15 -3.53 19.82 27.68
C GLU A 15 -3.22 21.31 27.95
N ARG A 16 -3.85 22.20 27.18
CA ARG A 16 -3.75 23.65 27.39
C ARG A 16 -4.44 24.05 28.69
N LEU A 17 -3.73 24.79 29.54
CA LEU A 17 -4.20 25.25 30.84
C LEU A 17 -4.79 26.66 30.68
N ASN A 18 -6.12 26.77 30.76
CA ASN A 18 -6.81 28.03 30.50
C ASN A 18 -7.31 28.74 31.77
N ASN A 19 -7.89 28.01 32.73
CA ASN A 19 -8.57 28.64 33.87
C ASN A 19 -7.88 28.37 35.20
N LYS A 20 -7.60 27.10 35.50
CA LYS A 20 -6.95 26.69 36.74
C LYS A 20 -5.85 25.69 36.44
N ALA A 21 -4.78 25.75 37.22
CA ALA A 21 -3.68 24.81 37.15
C ALA A 21 -3.11 24.56 38.54
N VAL A 22 -2.55 23.37 38.74
CA VAL A 22 -1.71 23.10 39.91
C VAL A 22 -0.27 23.41 39.54
N ILE A 23 0.31 24.40 40.22
CA ILE A 23 1.69 24.84 40.04
C ILE A 23 2.54 24.33 41.20
N THR A 24 3.72 23.79 40.91
CA THR A 24 4.67 23.31 41.91
C THR A 24 5.81 24.31 42.15
N SER A 25 6.49 24.21 43.29
CA SER A 25 7.68 25.03 43.59
C SER A 25 8.85 24.79 42.63
N CYS A 26 8.91 23.62 42.00
CA CYS A 26 9.85 23.34 40.90
C CYS A 26 9.37 23.88 39.54
N SER A 27 8.46 24.85 39.54
CA SER A 27 7.97 25.56 38.35
C SER A 27 7.28 24.69 37.31
N HIS A 28 6.67 23.56 37.68
CA HIS A 28 5.85 22.76 36.78
C HIS A 28 4.36 23.04 36.98
N ALA A 29 3.61 23.04 35.88
CA ALA A 29 2.18 23.29 35.80
C ALA A 29 1.43 22.03 35.33
N PHE A 30 0.34 21.70 36.02
CA PHE A 30 -0.49 20.54 35.73
C PHE A 30 -1.95 20.93 35.58
N CYS A 31 -2.68 20.25 34.69
CA CYS A 31 -4.14 20.38 34.65
C CYS A 31 -4.74 19.84 35.95
N MET A 32 -5.99 20.20 36.24
CA MET A 32 -6.63 19.82 37.50
C MET A 32 -6.67 18.30 37.72
N HIS A 33 -6.79 17.50 36.65
CA HIS A 33 -6.76 16.04 36.75
C HIS A 33 -5.44 15.52 37.33
N HIS A 34 -4.31 15.87 36.71
CA HIS A 34 -2.98 15.44 37.17
C HIS A 34 -2.58 16.14 38.46
N GLY A 35 -2.93 17.41 38.63
CA GLY A 35 -2.69 18.16 39.85
C GLY A 35 -3.33 17.51 41.08
N ASN A 36 -4.58 17.07 40.96
CA ASN A 36 -5.27 16.36 42.04
C ASN A 36 -4.61 15.02 42.37
N GLN A 37 -4.05 14.30 41.40
CA GLN A 37 -3.32 13.06 41.66
C GLN A 37 -2.05 13.31 42.49
N ILE A 38 -1.31 14.37 42.19
CA ILE A 38 -0.12 14.79 42.97
C ILE A 38 -0.54 15.15 44.40
N LEU A 39 -1.65 15.88 44.53
CA LEU A 39 -2.23 16.26 45.82
C LEU A 39 -2.77 15.06 46.61
N SER A 40 -3.18 13.96 45.96
CA SER A 40 -3.68 12.78 46.69
C SER A 40 -2.55 11.84 47.12
N ASN A 41 -1.62 11.51 46.21
CA ASN A 41 -0.80 10.31 46.36
C ASN A 41 0.71 10.55 46.30
N GLU A 42 1.21 11.38 45.38
CA GLU A 42 2.59 11.17 44.93
C GLU A 42 3.64 12.06 45.62
N LEU A 43 3.28 13.19 46.23
CA LEU A 43 4.23 14.13 46.90
C LEU A 43 5.58 14.29 46.14
N MET A 44 5.55 14.16 44.82
CA MET A 44 6.69 14.10 43.91
C MET A 44 6.20 14.70 42.60
N CYS A 45 6.98 15.60 42.01
CA CYS A 45 6.63 16.20 40.73
C CYS A 45 6.67 15.14 39.63
N PRO A 46 5.57 14.90 38.87
CA PRO A 46 5.56 13.91 37.79
C PRO A 46 6.58 14.20 36.68
N ALA A 47 6.91 15.48 36.47
CA ALA A 47 7.80 15.94 35.40
C ALA A 47 9.29 15.82 35.75
N CYS A 48 9.72 16.33 36.90
CA CYS A 48 11.15 16.36 37.28
C CYS A 48 11.52 15.50 38.49
N LYS A 49 10.54 14.79 39.08
CA LYS A 49 10.72 13.91 40.24
C LYS A 49 11.24 14.60 41.51
N THR A 50 11.21 15.93 41.59
CA THR A 50 11.48 16.67 42.82
C THR A 50 10.41 16.33 43.87
N PRO A 51 10.79 15.98 45.12
CA PRO A 51 9.84 15.77 46.20
C PRO A 51 9.12 17.08 46.54
N LEU A 52 7.83 17.01 46.82
CA LEU A 52 6.94 18.13 47.10
C LEU A 52 6.32 17.98 48.48
N ASN A 53 6.36 19.03 49.29
CA ASN A 53 5.76 19.05 50.61
C ASN A 53 4.51 19.94 50.65
N LYS A 54 3.34 19.32 50.85
CA LYS A 54 2.05 20.03 50.96
C LYS A 54 2.07 21.16 52.00
N ASN A 55 2.85 21.02 53.07
CA ASN A 55 2.88 21.97 54.18
C ASN A 55 3.84 23.16 53.95
N LYS A 56 4.57 23.21 52.82
CA LYS A 56 5.61 24.22 52.54
C LYS A 56 5.36 25.10 51.31
N TYR A 57 4.10 25.26 50.90
CA TYR A 57 3.75 25.98 49.67
C TYR A 57 4.40 25.40 48.39
N ASP A 58 4.77 24.11 48.41
CA ASP A 58 5.34 23.44 47.23
C ASP A 58 4.31 23.14 46.13
N LEU A 59 3.02 23.30 46.45
CA LEU A 59 1.92 23.19 45.50
C LEU A 59 0.91 24.30 45.73
N THR A 60 0.38 24.84 44.64
CA THR A 60 -0.69 25.82 44.66
C THR A 60 -1.66 25.57 43.51
N CYS A 61 -2.96 25.69 43.78
CA CYS A 61 -3.97 25.78 42.75
C CYS A 61 -4.08 27.24 42.32
N ALA A 62 -3.50 27.56 41.16
CA ALA A 62 -3.51 28.90 40.60
C ALA A 62 -4.76 29.11 39.75
N ASP A 63 -5.43 30.25 39.96
CA ASP A 63 -6.31 30.83 38.96
C ASP A 63 -5.45 31.55 37.92
N LEU A 64 -5.56 31.14 36.66
CA LEU A 64 -4.75 31.67 35.56
C LEU A 64 -5.34 32.97 35.00
N ASN A 65 -6.62 33.26 35.29
CA ASN A 65 -7.31 34.48 34.86
C ASN A 65 -8.05 35.14 36.03
N PRO A 66 -7.33 35.60 37.08
CA PRO A 66 -7.97 36.25 38.22
C PRO A 66 -8.62 37.59 37.82
N SER A 67 -9.69 37.96 38.52
CA SER A 67 -10.39 39.25 38.30
C SER A 67 -9.48 40.45 38.54
N GLU A 68 -9.82 41.60 37.95
CA GLU A 68 -9.09 42.86 38.18
C GLU A 68 -9.07 43.27 39.64
N ASP A 69 -10.21 43.14 40.32
CA ASP A 69 -10.31 43.43 41.76
C ASP A 69 -9.36 42.57 42.58
N PHE A 70 -9.27 41.27 42.28
CA PHE A 70 -8.35 40.36 42.98
C PHE A 70 -6.88 40.76 42.74
N ARG A 71 -6.53 41.09 41.48
CA ARG A 71 -5.17 41.55 41.11
C ARG A 71 -4.78 42.84 41.84
N SER A 72 -5.70 43.79 41.98
CA SER A 72 -5.46 45.03 42.73
C SER A 72 -5.33 44.75 44.24
N MET A 73 -6.20 43.91 44.78
CA MET A 73 -6.26 43.64 46.22
C MET A 73 -5.06 42.86 46.73
N ILE A 74 -4.54 41.90 45.96
CA ILE A 74 -3.36 41.10 46.39
C ILE A 74 -2.07 41.93 46.43
N LEU A 75 -2.01 43.03 45.67
CA LEU A 75 -0.86 43.94 45.64
C LEU A 75 -0.97 45.10 46.64
N ALA A 76 -2.18 45.38 47.13
CA ALA A 76 -2.43 46.49 48.05
C ALA A 76 -1.65 46.34 49.37
N GLY A 77 -0.93 47.38 49.77
CA GLY A 77 -0.11 47.40 50.99
C GLY A 77 1.27 46.75 50.87
N LEU A 78 1.61 46.15 49.71
CA LEU A 78 2.97 45.67 49.45
C LEU A 78 3.89 46.84 49.08
N ARG A 79 5.14 46.77 49.53
CA ARG A 79 6.17 47.74 49.12
C ARG A 79 6.60 47.49 47.66
N PRO A 80 7.02 48.52 46.91
CA PRO A 80 7.46 48.38 45.52
C PRO A 80 8.53 47.29 45.32
N GLU A 81 9.46 47.13 46.26
CA GLU A 81 10.53 46.12 46.14
C GLU A 81 9.98 44.69 46.12
N ILE A 82 8.93 44.43 46.90
CA ILE A 82 8.27 43.11 46.94
C ILE A 82 7.48 42.87 45.66
N ILE A 83 6.80 43.90 45.13
CA ILE A 83 6.04 43.79 43.88
C ILE A 83 6.97 43.45 42.71
N ILE A 84 8.15 44.10 42.64
CA ILE A 84 9.15 43.82 41.62
C ILE A 84 9.70 42.39 41.75
N ASP A 85 9.98 41.91 42.98
CA ASP A 85 10.42 40.51 43.19
C ASP A 85 9.36 39.50 42.74
N ILE A 86 8.08 39.73 43.06
CA ILE A 86 6.96 38.89 42.60
C ILE A 86 6.89 38.88 41.07
N ALA A 87 6.97 40.04 40.43
CA ALA A 87 6.95 40.15 38.97
C ALA A 87 8.13 39.40 38.33
N HIS A 88 9.33 39.55 38.88
CA HIS A 88 10.52 38.85 38.41
C HIS A 88 10.39 37.32 38.50
N ARG A 89 9.84 36.80 39.61
CA ARG A 89 9.56 35.36 39.77
C ARG A 89 8.51 34.87 38.78
N ALA A 90 7.45 35.64 38.55
CA ALA A 90 6.41 35.29 37.57
C ALA A 90 6.97 35.24 36.14
N ILE A 91 7.81 36.20 35.75
CA ILE A 91 8.50 36.22 34.45
C ILE A 91 9.44 35.02 34.32
N SER A 92 10.18 34.69 35.37
CA SER A 92 11.09 33.54 35.39
C SER A 92 10.32 32.22 35.19
N PHE A 93 9.17 32.06 35.85
CA PHE A 93 8.28 30.92 35.65
C PHE A 93 7.82 30.81 34.19
N TRP A 94 7.32 31.89 33.59
CA TRP A 94 6.88 31.88 32.19
C TRP A 94 8.02 31.63 31.20
N SER A 95 9.20 32.20 31.46
CA SER A 95 10.39 31.96 30.63
C SER A 95 10.79 30.48 30.65
N TYR A 96 10.73 29.85 31.82
CA TYR A 96 10.95 28.41 31.96
C TYR A 96 9.91 27.60 31.17
N GLN A 97 8.63 27.95 31.28
CA GLN A 97 7.55 27.24 30.57
C GLN A 97 7.68 27.35 29.05
N ILE A 98 8.01 28.54 28.52
CA ILE A 98 8.28 28.74 27.09
C ILE A 98 9.50 27.94 26.64
N HIS A 99 10.57 27.93 27.43
CA HIS A 99 11.76 27.14 27.11
C HIS A 99 11.44 25.63 27.05
N MET A 100 10.71 25.11 28.03
CA MET A 100 10.27 23.72 28.07
C MET A 100 9.39 23.36 26.86
N GLU A 101 8.48 24.25 26.46
CA GLU A 101 7.64 24.07 25.28
C GLU A 101 8.47 24.00 23.99
N ASN A 102 9.44 24.90 23.85
CA ASN A 102 10.36 24.90 22.71
C ASN A 102 11.20 23.62 22.65
N MET A 103 11.72 23.16 23.79
CA MET A 103 12.47 21.90 23.86
C MET A 103 11.60 20.70 23.46
N TYR A 104 10.35 20.65 23.95
CA TYR A 104 9.39 19.63 23.55
C TYR A 104 9.20 19.62 22.02
N HIS A 105 8.92 20.78 21.41
CA HIS A 105 8.74 20.87 19.97
C HIS A 105 9.99 20.49 19.17
N ILE A 106 11.19 20.84 19.65
CA ILE A 106 12.44 20.45 19.00
C ILE A 106 12.61 18.94 19.00
N ILE A 107 12.39 18.28 20.14
CA ILE A 107 12.51 16.82 20.27
C ILE A 107 11.49 16.13 19.35
N GLN A 108 10.22 16.54 19.40
CA GLN A 108 9.17 16.00 18.54
C GLN A 108 9.54 16.16 17.06
N TYR A 109 10.02 17.33 16.67
CA TYR A 109 10.44 17.59 15.30
C TYR A 109 11.60 16.68 14.86
N GLN A 110 12.60 16.45 15.71
CA GLN A 110 13.71 15.54 15.42
C GLN A 110 13.23 14.10 15.23
N GLU A 111 12.30 13.63 16.07
CA GLU A 111 11.70 12.30 15.93
C GLU A 111 10.92 12.16 14.62
N TRP A 112 10.09 13.15 14.29
CA TRP A 112 9.32 13.17 13.04
C TRP A 112 10.24 13.23 11.82
N LYS A 113 11.30 14.05 11.87
CA LYS A 113 12.31 14.14 10.82
C LYS A 113 13.02 12.82 10.60
N LYS A 114 13.37 12.10 11.67
CA LYS A 114 13.98 10.76 11.59
C LYS A 114 13.04 9.76 10.91
N LYS A 115 11.79 9.65 11.40
CA LYS A 115 10.77 8.76 10.82
C LYS A 115 10.50 9.07 9.35
N HIS A 116 10.45 10.36 9.00
CA HIS A 116 10.28 10.79 7.63
C HIS A 116 11.46 10.34 6.74
N SER A 117 12.70 10.52 7.20
CA SER A 117 13.88 10.06 6.48
C SER A 117 13.90 8.55 6.28
N GLU A 118 13.51 7.76 7.29
CA GLU A 118 13.42 6.30 7.20
C GLU A 118 12.37 5.87 6.16
N LEU A 119 11.18 6.47 6.20
CA LEU A 119 10.11 6.21 5.23
C LEU A 119 10.53 6.60 3.80
N GLN A 120 11.20 7.73 3.65
CA GLN A 120 11.71 8.20 2.36
C GLN A 120 12.74 7.22 1.77
N GLN A 121 13.63 6.67 2.60
CA GLN A 121 14.62 5.67 2.16
C GLN A 121 13.94 4.36 1.70
N VAL A 122 12.94 3.88 2.46
CA VAL A 122 12.17 2.70 2.07
C VAL A 122 11.43 2.94 0.76
N HIS A 123 10.83 4.12 0.59
CA HIS A 123 10.13 4.50 -0.62
C HIS A 123 11.06 4.51 -1.84
N GLU A 124 12.23 5.16 -1.75
CA GLU A 124 13.20 5.18 -2.86
C GLU A 124 13.75 3.79 -3.18
N THR A 125 13.95 2.94 -2.16
CA THR A 125 14.35 1.54 -2.37
C THR A 125 13.29 0.76 -3.14
N TRP A 126 12.02 0.90 -2.76
CA TRP A 126 10.90 0.23 -3.43
C TRP A 126 10.76 0.70 -4.87
N LYS A 127 10.82 2.01 -5.09
CA LYS A 127 10.79 2.64 -6.41
C LYS A 127 11.91 2.13 -7.32
N ASN A 128 13.13 2.03 -6.82
CA ASN A 128 14.27 1.48 -7.57
C ASN A 128 14.09 0.00 -7.89
N ASN A 129 13.63 -0.81 -6.93
CA ASN A 129 13.34 -2.23 -7.16
C ASN A 129 12.26 -2.44 -8.23
N HIS A 130 11.19 -1.64 -8.22
CA HIS A 130 10.16 -1.68 -9.25
C HIS A 130 10.70 -1.25 -10.61
N LYS A 131 11.52 -0.21 -10.67
CA LYS A 131 12.18 0.22 -11.91
C LYS A 131 13.04 -0.90 -12.49
N ILE A 132 13.83 -1.59 -11.67
CA ILE A 132 14.62 -2.76 -12.09
C ILE A 132 13.71 -3.87 -12.62
N LYS A 133 12.62 -4.18 -11.91
CA LYS A 133 11.67 -5.23 -12.33
C LYS A 133 10.96 -4.89 -13.63
N ILE A 134 10.56 -3.63 -13.82
CA ILE A 134 9.97 -3.14 -15.07
C ILE A 134 10.98 -3.33 -16.21
N ASN A 135 12.22 -2.88 -16.05
CA ASN A 135 13.26 -3.01 -17.07
C ASN A 135 13.52 -4.49 -17.41
N HIS A 136 13.61 -5.37 -16.41
CA HIS A 136 13.78 -6.80 -16.62
C HIS A 136 12.59 -7.43 -17.38
N LEU A 137 11.36 -7.06 -17.03
CA LEU A 137 10.18 -7.54 -17.75
C LEU A 137 10.14 -7.03 -19.20
N GLN A 138 10.50 -5.77 -19.43
CA GLN A 138 10.61 -5.20 -20.78
C GLN A 138 11.66 -5.94 -21.63
N GLN A 139 12.82 -6.27 -21.05
CA GLN A 139 13.83 -7.09 -21.73
C GLN A 139 13.28 -8.48 -22.08
N ARG A 140 12.60 -9.12 -21.13
CA ARG A 140 12.04 -10.46 -21.36
C ARG A 140 10.95 -10.49 -22.42
N VAL A 141 10.14 -9.43 -22.50
CA VAL A 141 9.16 -9.26 -23.58
C VAL A 141 9.88 -9.13 -24.93
N ALA A 142 10.90 -8.27 -25.03
CA ALA A 142 11.66 -8.10 -26.27
C ALA A 142 12.36 -9.39 -26.74
N ASP A 143 12.88 -10.20 -25.81
CA ASP A 143 13.51 -11.48 -26.15
C ASP A 143 12.49 -12.51 -26.62
N LEU A 144 11.32 -12.60 -25.98
CA LEU A 144 10.23 -13.49 -26.42
C LEU A 144 9.67 -13.08 -27.77
N GLU A 145 9.55 -11.77 -28.06
CA GLU A 145 9.15 -11.26 -29.37
C GLU A 145 10.12 -11.70 -30.47
N LYS A 146 11.43 -11.62 -30.22
CA LYS A 146 12.45 -12.13 -31.16
C LYS A 146 12.35 -13.64 -31.36
N GLN A 147 12.15 -14.40 -30.29
CA GLN A 147 11.98 -15.86 -30.38
C GLN A 147 10.73 -16.23 -31.18
N LEU A 148 9.61 -15.53 -30.96
CA LEU A 148 8.37 -15.73 -31.69
C LEU A 148 8.57 -15.47 -33.19
N GLN A 149 9.21 -14.36 -33.56
CA GLN A 149 9.54 -14.04 -34.95
C GLN A 149 10.43 -15.11 -35.59
N TYR A 150 11.43 -15.60 -34.86
CA TYR A 150 12.31 -16.67 -35.33
C TYR A 150 11.55 -17.99 -35.58
N GLN A 151 10.70 -18.40 -34.64
CA GLN A 151 9.88 -19.61 -34.78
C GLN A 151 8.86 -19.49 -35.93
N ALA A 152 8.26 -18.31 -36.10
CA ALA A 152 7.36 -18.04 -37.22
C ALA A 152 8.08 -18.24 -38.57
N LYS A 153 9.30 -17.72 -38.69
CA LYS A 153 10.12 -17.90 -39.91
C LYS A 153 10.46 -19.37 -40.17
N ILE A 154 10.88 -20.12 -39.15
CA ILE A 154 11.15 -21.56 -39.31
C ILE A 154 9.89 -22.33 -39.71
N SER A 155 8.74 -22.03 -39.09
CA SER A 155 7.48 -22.68 -39.43
C SER A 155 7.10 -22.44 -40.89
N GLU A 156 7.30 -21.21 -41.38
CA GLU A 156 7.05 -20.86 -42.79
C GLU A 156 7.97 -21.64 -43.73
N GLU A 157 9.28 -21.69 -43.44
CA GLU A 157 10.24 -22.48 -44.21
C GLU A 157 9.91 -23.99 -44.23
N LEU A 158 9.48 -24.55 -43.09
CA LEU A 158 9.05 -25.95 -43.00
C LEU A 158 7.76 -26.22 -43.77
N GLN A 159 6.78 -25.30 -43.70
CA GLN A 159 5.56 -25.38 -44.49
C GLN A 159 5.87 -25.40 -46.00
N GLN A 160 6.77 -24.53 -46.45
CA GLN A 160 7.20 -24.51 -47.85
C GLN A 160 7.84 -25.85 -48.28
N LYS A 161 8.76 -26.40 -47.47
CA LYS A 161 9.40 -27.71 -47.74
C LYS A 161 8.39 -28.85 -47.74
N LEU A 162 7.42 -28.84 -46.82
CA LEU A 162 6.35 -29.84 -46.77
C LEU A 162 5.49 -29.76 -48.04
N HIS A 163 5.13 -28.54 -48.47
CA HIS A 163 4.37 -28.34 -49.71
C HIS A 163 5.13 -28.85 -50.94
N GLU A 164 6.44 -28.60 -51.03
CA GLU A 164 7.29 -29.11 -52.10
C GLU A 164 7.35 -30.64 -52.10
N LYS A 165 7.59 -31.26 -50.93
CA LYS A 165 7.61 -32.72 -50.78
C LYS A 165 6.27 -33.36 -51.12
N ASN A 166 5.15 -32.75 -50.73
CA ASN A 166 3.83 -33.23 -51.11
C ASN A 166 3.63 -33.19 -52.63
N ARG A 167 4.07 -32.12 -53.32
CA ARG A 167 4.01 -32.05 -54.80
C ARG A 167 4.82 -33.17 -55.46
N GLU A 168 6.04 -33.40 -54.99
CA GLU A 168 6.90 -34.50 -55.48
C GLU A 168 6.25 -35.87 -55.24
N HIS A 169 5.69 -36.08 -54.05
CA HIS A 169 5.01 -37.32 -53.69
C HIS A 169 3.79 -37.58 -54.55
N THR A 170 2.92 -36.58 -54.76
CA THR A 170 1.76 -36.67 -55.66
C THR A 170 2.20 -37.02 -57.08
N THR A 171 3.24 -36.35 -57.60
CA THR A 171 3.79 -36.63 -58.94
C THR A 171 4.31 -38.06 -59.04
N THR A 172 4.99 -38.55 -58.01
CA THR A 172 5.51 -39.92 -57.95
C THR A 172 4.39 -40.95 -57.88
N LEU A 173 3.35 -40.70 -57.08
CA LEU A 173 2.14 -41.53 -57.03
C LEU A 173 1.43 -41.60 -58.37
N GLN A 174 1.28 -40.47 -59.07
CA GLN A 174 0.70 -40.43 -60.42
C GLN A 174 1.50 -41.28 -61.42
N LYS A 175 2.83 -41.21 -61.37
CA LYS A 175 3.69 -42.06 -62.21
C LYS A 175 3.56 -43.54 -61.84
N PHE A 176 3.58 -43.88 -60.55
CA PHE A 176 3.46 -45.26 -60.07
C PHE A 176 2.11 -45.88 -60.45
N THR A 177 1.01 -45.16 -60.24
CA THR A 177 -0.34 -45.60 -60.64
C THR A 177 -0.45 -45.78 -62.15
N SER A 178 0.11 -44.86 -62.94
CA SER A 178 0.16 -44.99 -64.41
C SER A 178 0.95 -46.23 -64.86
N LEU A 179 2.11 -46.49 -64.25
CA LEU A 179 2.91 -47.69 -64.52
C LEU A 179 2.20 -48.97 -64.10
N LYS A 180 1.53 -48.98 -62.95
CA LYS A 180 0.71 -50.11 -62.48
C LYS A 180 -0.46 -50.39 -63.44
N HIS A 181 -1.16 -49.35 -63.90
CA HIS A 181 -2.19 -49.48 -64.93
C HIS A 181 -1.62 -50.02 -66.25
N ARG A 182 -0.45 -49.54 -66.68
CA ARG A 182 0.22 -50.05 -67.87
C ARG A 182 0.58 -51.52 -67.72
N GLN A 183 1.19 -51.92 -66.61
CA GLN A 183 1.55 -53.31 -66.34
C GLN A 183 0.34 -54.23 -66.26
N LEU A 184 -0.76 -53.79 -65.63
CA LEU A 184 -2.03 -54.50 -65.61
C LEU A 184 -2.64 -54.61 -67.03
N SER A 185 -2.52 -53.56 -67.84
CA SER A 185 -2.97 -53.57 -69.24
C SER A 185 -2.08 -54.45 -70.14
N GLU A 186 -0.78 -54.52 -69.86
CA GLU A 186 0.19 -55.38 -70.56
C GLU A 186 0.02 -56.84 -70.14
N SER A 187 -0.24 -57.13 -68.87
CA SER A 187 -0.61 -58.46 -68.40
C SER A 187 -2.00 -58.88 -68.93
N ALA A 188 -2.94 -57.94 -69.05
CA ALA A 188 -4.24 -58.19 -69.70
C ALA A 188 -4.09 -58.47 -71.20
N LYS A 189 -3.19 -57.75 -71.89
CA LYS A 189 -2.83 -58.00 -73.31
C LYS A 189 -2.09 -59.34 -73.48
N PHE A 190 -1.23 -59.72 -72.52
CA PHE A 190 -0.58 -61.02 -72.49
C PHE A 190 -1.58 -62.16 -72.20
N SER A 191 -2.59 -61.93 -71.37
CA SER A 191 -3.70 -62.87 -71.16
C SER A 191 -4.69 -62.98 -72.34
N MET A 192 -4.61 -62.09 -73.34
CA MET A 192 -5.47 -62.15 -74.54
C MET A 192 -4.89 -62.98 -75.70
N LEU A 193 -3.76 -63.67 -75.50
CA LEU A 193 -3.24 -64.68 -76.44
C LEU A 193 -3.27 -66.12 -75.91
N GLN A 194 -3.99 -66.39 -74.82
CA GLN A 194 -4.29 -67.76 -74.41
C GLN A 194 -5.74 -67.89 -73.87
N ASP A 195 -6.60 -68.27 -74.81
CA ASP A 195 -7.87 -69.01 -74.74
C ASP A 195 -9.10 -68.57 -73.91
N GLN A 196 -10.19 -68.49 -74.69
CA GLN A 196 -11.59 -68.89 -74.52
C GLN A 196 -12.08 -69.43 -73.15
N HIS A 197 -13.19 -68.81 -72.70
CA HIS A 197 -14.21 -69.17 -71.69
C HIS A 197 -14.68 -70.66 -71.60
N PRO A 198 -15.54 -71.10 -70.62
CA PRO A 198 -16.09 -70.41 -69.42
C PRO A 198 -16.16 -71.21 -68.08
N VAL A 199 -16.30 -70.44 -66.98
CA VAL A 199 -17.20 -70.57 -65.79
C VAL A 199 -17.19 -71.84 -64.91
N GLY A 200 -16.93 -71.64 -63.61
CA GLY A 200 -17.22 -72.64 -62.56
C GLY A 200 -16.81 -72.29 -61.11
N ASN A 201 -17.25 -71.14 -60.60
CA ASN A 201 -17.49 -70.75 -59.18
C ASN A 201 -16.73 -71.46 -58.02
N THR A 202 -15.90 -70.71 -57.29
CA THR A 202 -15.72 -70.88 -55.84
C THR A 202 -15.51 -69.54 -55.13
N LYS A 203 -16.27 -69.35 -54.05
CA LYS A 203 -16.14 -68.25 -53.09
C LYS A 203 -14.91 -68.46 -52.22
N ASN A 204 -14.07 -67.43 -52.06
CA ASN A 204 -13.76 -66.77 -50.77
C ASN A 204 -12.44 -65.96 -50.81
N ASN A 205 -12.59 -64.68 -50.48
CA ASN A 205 -11.68 -63.71 -49.83
C ASN A 205 -10.18 -63.65 -50.16
N ILE A 206 -9.74 -62.44 -50.54
CA ILE A 206 -8.81 -61.60 -49.76
C ILE A 206 -9.13 -60.13 -50.09
N ASP A 207 -9.57 -59.39 -49.07
CA ASP A 207 -9.66 -57.92 -49.06
C ASP A 207 -8.25 -57.32 -49.01
N ILE A 208 -7.89 -56.47 -49.98
CA ILE A 208 -6.80 -55.48 -49.82
C ILE A 208 -7.22 -54.14 -50.42
N TYR A 209 -7.66 -53.28 -49.50
CA TYR A 209 -7.59 -51.82 -49.45
C TYR A 209 -8.26 -51.01 -50.57
N SER A 210 -9.51 -50.64 -50.27
CA SER A 210 -10.19 -49.45 -50.74
C SER A 210 -9.42 -48.18 -50.36
N LEU A 211 -9.05 -47.41 -51.38
CA LEU A 211 -8.76 -45.98 -51.26
C LEU A 211 -10.07 -45.26 -50.95
N GLU A 212 -10.42 -45.16 -49.67
CA GLU A 212 -11.46 -44.24 -49.23
C GLU A 212 -10.85 -42.92 -48.78
N LYS A 213 -11.39 -41.89 -49.41
CA LYS A 213 -11.24 -40.48 -49.11
C LYS A 213 -11.34 -40.24 -47.60
N ASN A 214 -10.31 -39.63 -47.02
CA ASN A 214 -10.50 -38.78 -45.86
C ASN A 214 -10.13 -37.34 -46.25
N SER A 215 -11.12 -36.68 -46.83
CA SER A 215 -11.29 -35.25 -46.65
C SER A 215 -11.63 -35.01 -45.18
N GLU A 216 -10.67 -34.54 -44.39
CA GLU A 216 -10.85 -33.67 -43.21
C GLU A 216 -9.53 -33.64 -42.44
N PHE A 217 -8.69 -32.65 -42.76
CA PHE A 217 -7.63 -32.23 -41.84
C PHE A 217 -7.39 -30.74 -41.97
N PHE A 218 -8.32 -29.95 -41.41
CA PHE A 218 -8.07 -28.63 -40.84
C PHE A 218 -9.22 -28.31 -39.89
N ALA A 219 -9.12 -28.79 -38.65
CA ALA A 219 -9.80 -28.17 -37.52
C ALA A 219 -8.71 -27.67 -36.57
N VAL A 220 -8.56 -26.36 -36.52
CA VAL A 220 -7.74 -25.65 -35.54
C VAL A 220 -8.33 -25.93 -34.15
N PRO A 221 -7.57 -26.48 -33.18
CA PRO A 221 -8.04 -26.51 -31.80
C PRO A 221 -7.81 -25.12 -31.19
N SER A 222 -8.87 -24.33 -31.13
CA SER A 222 -8.99 -23.22 -30.18
C SER A 222 -9.27 -23.80 -28.79
N SER A 223 -8.22 -24.18 -28.06
CA SER A 223 -8.31 -24.43 -26.61
C SER A 223 -6.93 -24.39 -25.97
N LEU A 224 -6.70 -23.32 -25.19
CA LEU A 224 -5.62 -23.19 -24.22
C LEU A 224 -5.61 -24.39 -23.26
N PRO A 225 -4.46 -25.03 -22.98
CA PRO A 225 -4.34 -25.93 -21.84
C PRO A 225 -4.35 -25.09 -20.55
N GLY A 226 -5.29 -25.41 -19.67
CA GLY A 226 -5.30 -24.90 -18.30
C GLY A 226 -3.98 -25.22 -17.60
N PHE A 227 -3.31 -24.18 -17.12
CA PHE A 227 -2.23 -24.33 -16.15
C PHE A 227 -2.84 -24.82 -14.83
N HIS A 228 -2.59 -26.09 -14.50
CA HIS A 228 -2.75 -26.58 -13.13
C HIS A 228 -1.74 -25.85 -12.25
N ILE A 229 -2.25 -24.99 -11.35
CA ILE A 229 -1.48 -24.40 -10.26
C ILE A 229 -1.14 -25.53 -9.31
N GLY A 230 0.13 -25.91 -9.26
CA GLY A 230 0.69 -26.77 -8.23
C GLY A 230 0.50 -26.13 -6.85
N SER A 231 0.02 -26.94 -5.93
CA SER A 231 -0.14 -26.66 -4.50
C SER A 231 1.17 -26.13 -3.89
N VAL A 232 1.17 -24.89 -3.41
CA VAL A 232 2.27 -24.31 -2.62
C VAL A 232 2.07 -24.66 -1.13
N PRO A 233 3.12 -25.03 -0.38
CA PRO A 233 3.00 -25.37 1.04
C PRO A 233 2.53 -24.19 1.90
N ARG A 234 1.65 -24.48 2.87
CA ARG A 234 1.24 -23.56 3.95
C ARG A 234 2.46 -23.14 4.78
N HIS A 235 2.93 -21.90 4.60
CA HIS A 235 3.74 -21.21 5.60
C HIS A 235 2.88 -20.26 6.45
N LYS A 236 3.29 -20.14 7.71
CA LYS A 236 2.55 -19.64 8.88
C LYS A 236 2.02 -18.20 8.71
N LYS A 237 0.82 -17.96 9.26
CA LYS A 237 0.21 -16.63 9.43
C LYS A 237 1.19 -15.67 10.11
N LEU A 238 1.60 -14.62 9.40
CA LEU A 238 2.15 -13.40 9.99
C LEU A 238 1.01 -12.36 10.03
N HIS A 239 0.83 -11.77 11.21
CA HIS A 239 -0.24 -10.81 11.50
C HIS A 239 -0.17 -9.59 10.58
N CYS A 240 -1.31 -9.27 9.96
CA CYS A 240 -1.52 -7.99 9.29
C CYS A 240 -1.61 -6.90 10.36
N VAL A 241 -0.59 -6.04 10.46
CA VAL A 241 -0.67 -4.79 11.20
C VAL A 241 -1.56 -3.84 10.38
N ARG A 242 -2.74 -3.59 10.91
CA ARG A 242 -3.72 -2.66 10.36
C ARG A 242 -3.22 -1.24 10.62
N THR A 243 -2.48 -0.66 9.68
CA THR A 243 -2.14 0.77 9.74
C THR A 243 -3.34 1.56 9.27
N THR A 244 -4.06 2.16 10.21
CA THR A 244 -5.08 3.17 9.93
C THR A 244 -4.39 4.35 9.23
N ILE A 245 -4.66 4.52 7.94
CA ILE A 245 -4.33 5.74 7.20
C ILE A 245 -5.25 6.81 7.78
N ILE A 246 -4.71 7.71 8.60
CA ILE A 246 -5.36 8.96 8.95
C ILE A 246 -5.13 9.88 7.76
N GLU A 247 -6.19 10.17 7.01
CA GLU A 247 -6.18 11.17 5.94
C GLU A 247 -5.78 12.54 6.52
N PRO A 248 -4.83 13.26 5.90
CA PRO A 248 -4.55 14.64 6.29
C PRO A 248 -5.63 15.54 5.71
N HIS A 249 -6.55 16.00 6.55
CA HIS A 249 -7.50 17.03 6.16
C HIS A 249 -6.76 18.35 5.88
N SER A 250 -7.04 18.86 4.69
CA SER A 250 -6.65 20.10 4.03
C SER A 250 -6.45 21.35 4.92
N LEU A 251 -5.31 22.01 4.69
CA LEU A 251 -5.06 23.42 4.95
C LEU A 251 -5.68 24.30 3.84
N PHE A 252 -6.13 25.50 4.22
CA PHE A 252 -6.49 26.69 3.41
C PHE A 252 -7.75 26.64 2.52
N GLN A 253 -8.82 27.27 3.00
CA GLN A 253 -9.64 28.20 2.20
C GLN A 253 -10.12 29.36 3.08
N ASP A 254 -9.71 30.57 2.72
CA ASP A 254 -10.33 31.84 3.11
C ASP A 254 -11.78 31.88 2.61
N GLY A 255 -12.67 32.45 3.41
CA GLY A 255 -14.10 32.48 3.09
C GLY A 255 -14.93 33.28 4.09
N ASP A 256 -14.76 34.59 4.02
CA ASP A 256 -15.58 35.63 4.64
C ASP A 256 -17.09 35.43 4.38
N LYS A 257 -17.90 35.14 5.42
CA LYS A 257 -19.37 35.29 5.39
C LYS A 257 -19.94 35.63 6.78
N THR A 258 -20.28 36.90 6.93
CA THR A 258 -21.30 37.44 7.83
C THR A 258 -22.64 36.68 7.76
N CYS A 259 -23.26 36.31 8.89
CA CYS A 259 -24.73 36.37 9.03
C CYS A 259 -25.25 36.19 10.48
N LYS A 260 -25.76 37.31 11.03
CA LYS A 260 -27.03 37.50 11.77
C LYS A 260 -27.39 36.61 12.99
N LYS A 261 -27.39 37.29 14.14
CA LYS A 261 -28.40 37.31 15.22
C LYS A 261 -29.61 36.36 15.06
N LYS A 262 -29.83 35.49 16.05
CA LYS A 262 -31.16 35.28 16.65
C LYS A 262 -31.04 35.06 18.16
N THR A 263 -31.52 36.05 18.90
CA THR A 263 -31.97 36.00 20.29
C THR A 263 -33.20 35.10 20.40
N SER A 264 -33.25 34.22 21.40
CA SER A 264 -34.52 33.68 21.90
C SER A 264 -34.48 33.54 23.42
N THR A 265 -35.06 34.54 24.07
CA THR A 265 -35.53 34.56 25.45
C THR A 265 -36.60 33.48 25.63
N LYS A 266 -36.49 32.62 26.63
CA LYS A 266 -37.65 31.90 27.18
C LYS A 266 -37.73 32.13 28.68
N ILE A 267 -38.72 32.95 29.01
CA ILE A 267 -39.35 33.16 30.30
C ILE A 267 -40.00 31.84 30.73
N ASN A 268 -39.76 31.39 31.96
CA ASN A 268 -40.62 30.41 32.61
C ASN A 268 -41.18 31.05 33.88
N ARG A 269 -42.47 31.38 33.83
CA ARG A 269 -43.33 31.58 34.99
C ARG A 269 -44.14 30.29 35.16
N LYS A 270 -44.07 29.70 36.34
CA LYS A 270 -45.20 29.19 37.11
C LYS A 270 -44.77 29.12 38.57
#